data_AF-A0A2N6D2K7-F1
#
_entry.id   AF-A0A2N6D2K7-F1
#
_cell.length_a   1.000
_cell.length_b   1.000
_cell.length_c   1.000
_cell.angle_alpha   90.00
_cell.angle_beta   90.00
_cell.angle_gamma   90.00
#
_symmetry.space_group_name_H-M   'P 1'
#
loop_
_entity.id
_entity.type
_entity.pdbx_description
1 polymer ?
#
loop_
_entity_poly.entity_id
_entity_poly.type
_entity_poly.pdbx_seq_one_letter_code
_entity_poly.pdbx_strand_id
1 'polypeptide(L)'
;MKNMIRLLWVLVVIAGIYACAQIEVPVKVEPIKDAYVSTSIYRGDGNLNIDILIPEASWDYTSVLSDDGHYYTIVVKDIKRKLGDVNMIRPILSVKRTDYPSGFKLVFNLANRQKLETFKNELGLHIVLTALEPDMEMLAMKTFGAWSDPVHPARKFKGIDHQKMQSIISFDAPPLYATGEAGGRHYLDIFGVDILSGIIKHKGILATNKLDGKTRLIFKNKVQVCPDEFDLILGKSCTGYVGLSGFTREKNAKTESFLFMLPGRPEMKVMQIEGMTAFGFKDTRLFSQVFQQYIDGNVYKVEAREKDGMLWLIFLYNGDLKYRKYYSGDKFFVVFYRG
;
A
#
# COMPACT_ATOMS: atom_id res chain seq x y z
N MET A 1 -40.40 -59.32 -14.23
CA MET A 1 -40.23 -57.95 -14.81
C MET A 1 -41.31 -56.95 -14.37
N LYS A 2 -42.61 -57.26 -14.40
CA LYS A 2 -43.69 -56.31 -14.01
C LYS A 2 -43.58 -55.74 -12.58
N ASN A 3 -43.12 -56.54 -11.61
CA ASN A 3 -43.02 -56.10 -10.21
C ASN A 3 -41.81 -55.17 -9.95
N MET A 4 -40.74 -55.31 -10.72
CA MET A 4 -39.54 -54.48 -10.59
C MET A 4 -39.77 -53.06 -11.14
N ILE A 5 -40.55 -52.95 -12.22
CA ILE A 5 -40.95 -51.66 -12.81
C ILE A 5 -41.89 -50.90 -11.85
N ARG A 6 -42.82 -51.59 -11.18
CA ARG A 6 -43.70 -50.96 -10.17
C ARG A 6 -42.92 -50.40 -8.98
N LEU A 7 -41.89 -51.11 -8.52
CA LEU A 7 -41.05 -50.66 -7.41
C LEU A 7 -40.22 -49.42 -7.77
N LEU A 8 -39.73 -49.36 -9.02
CA LEU A 8 -38.98 -48.22 -9.54
C LEU A 8 -39.85 -46.95 -9.61
N TRP A 9 -41.10 -47.09 -10.06
CA TRP A 9 -42.05 -45.98 -10.11
C TRP A 9 -42.43 -45.44 -8.73
N VAL A 10 -42.59 -46.32 -7.73
CA VAL A 10 -42.85 -45.89 -6.35
C VAL A 10 -41.65 -45.12 -5.79
N LEU A 11 -40.42 -45.56 -6.05
CA LEU A 11 -39.20 -44.85 -5.65
C LEU A 11 -39.06 -43.48 -6.31
N VAL A 12 -39.38 -43.36 -7.60
CA VAL A 12 -39.33 -42.08 -8.33
C VAL A 12 -40.39 -41.10 -7.81
N VAL A 13 -41.60 -41.59 -7.49
CA VAL A 13 -42.66 -40.74 -6.92
C VAL A 13 -42.30 -40.26 -5.52
N ILE A 14 -41.74 -41.13 -4.67
CA ILE A 14 -41.28 -40.74 -3.32
C ILE A 14 -40.12 -39.74 -3.41
N ALA A 15 -39.16 -39.95 -4.31
CA ALA A 15 -38.06 -39.02 -4.54
C ALA A 15 -38.54 -37.68 -5.11
N GLY A 16 -39.55 -37.67 -5.99
CA GLY A 16 -40.17 -36.45 -6.52
C GLY A 16 -40.94 -35.66 -5.46
N ILE A 17 -41.63 -36.34 -4.54
CA ILE A 17 -42.29 -35.71 -3.40
C ILE A 17 -41.25 -35.13 -2.43
N TYR A 18 -40.13 -35.82 -2.18
CA TYR A 18 -39.02 -35.29 -1.36
C TYR A 18 -38.28 -34.13 -2.04
N ALA A 19 -38.19 -34.11 -3.37
CA ALA A 19 -37.57 -33.03 -4.13
C ALA A 19 -38.47 -31.79 -4.24
N CYS A 20 -39.80 -31.97 -4.32
CA CYS A 20 -40.78 -30.86 -4.28
C CYS A 20 -41.12 -30.41 -2.87
N ALA A 21 -40.84 -31.23 -1.85
CA ALA A 21 -40.89 -30.86 -0.45
C ALA A 21 -39.50 -30.42 0.06
N GLN A 22 -38.79 -29.62 -0.74
CA GLN A 22 -38.01 -28.54 -0.13
C GLN A 22 -39.04 -27.66 0.58
N ILE A 23 -39.35 -28.05 1.81
CA ILE A 23 -39.95 -27.21 2.80
C ILE A 23 -39.06 -25.97 2.79
N GLU A 24 -39.54 -24.88 2.19
CA GLU A 24 -39.18 -23.55 2.63
C GLU A 24 -39.53 -23.56 4.12
N VAL A 25 -38.57 -23.97 4.94
CA VAL A 25 -38.58 -23.58 6.33
C VAL A 25 -38.53 -22.07 6.19
N PRO A 26 -39.61 -21.31 6.49
CA PRO A 26 -39.45 -19.88 6.58
C PRO A 26 -38.29 -19.75 7.54
N VAL A 27 -37.16 -19.18 7.07
CA VAL A 27 -36.06 -18.84 7.95
C VAL A 27 -36.75 -18.00 9.00
N LYS A 28 -36.95 -18.60 10.18
CA LYS A 28 -37.54 -17.91 11.30
C LYS A 28 -36.46 -16.93 11.62
N VAL A 29 -36.59 -15.72 11.08
CA VAL A 29 -35.72 -14.60 11.37
C VAL A 29 -35.73 -14.55 12.89
N GLU A 30 -34.64 -14.98 13.51
CA GLU A 30 -34.52 -14.80 14.94
C GLU A 30 -34.68 -13.29 15.17
N PRO A 31 -35.64 -12.86 16.00
CA PRO A 31 -35.75 -11.45 16.32
C PRO A 31 -34.38 -11.02 16.86
N ILE A 32 -33.78 -10.04 16.20
CA ILE A 32 -32.49 -9.47 16.54
C ILE A 32 -32.51 -9.17 18.05
N LYS A 33 -31.73 -9.95 18.82
CA LYS A 33 -31.64 -9.83 20.29
C LYS A 33 -30.92 -8.56 20.74
N ASP A 34 -30.38 -7.78 19.80
CA ASP A 34 -29.60 -6.59 20.11
C ASP A 34 -30.48 -5.42 20.51
N ALA A 35 -30.12 -4.75 21.62
CA ALA A 35 -30.75 -3.51 22.07
C ALA A 35 -30.50 -2.30 21.13
N TYR A 36 -29.82 -2.52 20.01
CA TYR A 36 -29.24 -1.50 19.14
C TYR A 36 -29.55 -1.77 17.66
N VAL A 37 -29.48 -0.72 16.84
CA VAL A 37 -29.36 -0.84 15.38
C VAL A 37 -27.93 -1.29 15.08
N SER A 38 -27.74 -2.37 14.32
CA SER A 38 -26.42 -2.89 13.97
C SER A 38 -26.08 -2.58 12.51
N THR A 39 -24.78 -2.44 12.23
CA THR A 39 -24.27 -2.17 10.88
C THR A 39 -23.21 -3.17 10.49
N SER A 40 -23.37 -3.75 9.29
CA SER A 40 -22.39 -4.64 8.68
C SER A 40 -21.93 -4.02 7.37
N ILE A 41 -20.63 -3.74 7.28
CA ILE A 41 -20.01 -3.20 6.06
C ILE A 41 -19.07 -4.26 5.52
N TYR A 42 -19.20 -4.62 4.25
CA TYR A 42 -18.39 -5.65 3.60
C TYR A 42 -18.30 -5.41 2.10
N ARG A 43 -17.41 -6.17 1.45
CA ARG A 43 -17.29 -6.18 -0.02
C ARG A 43 -17.89 -7.45 -0.59
N GLY A 44 -18.73 -7.30 -1.60
CA GLY A 44 -19.29 -8.40 -2.40
C GLY A 44 -19.32 -8.00 -3.87
N ASP A 45 -18.86 -8.88 -4.75
CA ASP A 45 -18.87 -8.69 -6.21
C ASP A 45 -18.25 -7.36 -6.71
N GLY A 46 -17.26 -6.84 -5.98
CA GLY A 46 -16.60 -5.57 -6.30
C GLY A 46 -17.28 -4.32 -5.76
N ASN A 47 -18.48 -4.44 -5.19
CA ASN A 47 -19.22 -3.36 -4.53
C ASN A 47 -18.92 -3.28 -3.03
N LEU A 48 -19.15 -2.10 -2.45
CA LEU A 48 -19.24 -1.93 -1.00
C LEU A 48 -20.71 -2.06 -0.59
N ASN A 49 -21.01 -3.03 0.24
CA ASN A 49 -22.33 -3.27 0.80
C ASN A 49 -22.37 -2.76 2.25
N ILE A 50 -23.42 -2.04 2.60
CA ILE A 50 -23.70 -1.57 3.96
C ILE A 50 -25.10 -2.06 4.33
N ASP A 51 -25.15 -3.01 5.25
CA ASP A 51 -26.38 -3.51 5.84
C ASP A 51 -26.62 -2.82 7.18
N ILE A 52 -27.78 -2.19 7.34
CA ILE A 52 -28.22 -1.56 8.59
C ILE A 52 -29.44 -2.34 9.07
N LEU A 53 -29.28 -3.14 10.11
CA LEU A 53 -30.36 -3.95 10.67
C LEU A 53 -31.14 -3.13 11.71
N ILE A 54 -32.42 -2.92 11.44
CA ILE A 54 -33.30 -2.06 12.25
C ILE A 54 -34.41 -2.93 12.83
N PRO A 55 -34.37 -3.27 14.13
CA PRO A 55 -35.31 -4.19 14.77
C PRO A 55 -36.64 -3.49 15.16
N GLU A 56 -37.06 -2.48 14.40
CA GLU A 56 -38.27 -1.71 14.62
C GLU A 56 -39.23 -1.88 13.44
N ALA A 57 -40.52 -2.06 13.73
CA ALA A 57 -41.53 -2.35 12.70
C ALA A 57 -41.87 -1.13 11.82
N SER A 58 -41.63 0.08 12.33
CA SER A 58 -41.91 1.33 11.63
C SER A 58 -40.70 2.25 11.75
N TRP A 59 -40.10 2.58 10.62
CA TRP A 59 -38.99 3.51 10.49
C TRP A 59 -38.95 4.05 9.06
N ASP A 60 -38.27 5.16 8.86
CA ASP A 60 -38.07 5.76 7.53
C ASP A 60 -36.62 6.16 7.30
N TYR A 61 -36.24 6.39 6.05
CA TYR A 61 -34.89 6.83 5.71
C TYR A 61 -34.84 7.78 4.51
N THR A 62 -33.80 8.60 4.49
CA THR A 62 -33.38 9.35 3.32
C THR A 62 -31.92 9.04 3.03
N SER A 63 -31.62 8.67 1.79
CA SER A 63 -30.27 8.39 1.30
C SER A 63 -29.94 9.34 0.15
N VAL A 64 -28.76 9.96 0.19
CA VAL A 64 -28.31 10.90 -0.84
C VAL A 64 -26.82 10.69 -1.09
N LEU A 65 -26.44 10.55 -2.35
CA LEU A 65 -25.06 10.65 -2.79
C LEU A 65 -24.83 12.06 -3.36
N SER A 66 -23.70 12.68 -3.03
CA SER A 66 -23.30 13.96 -3.63
C SER A 66 -23.12 13.82 -5.14
N ASP A 67 -23.28 14.93 -5.87
CA ASP A 67 -23.16 14.96 -7.34
C ASP A 67 -21.77 14.52 -7.82
N ASP A 68 -20.73 14.79 -7.02
CA ASP A 68 -19.37 14.33 -7.31
C ASP A 68 -19.17 12.83 -7.03
N GLY A 69 -20.05 12.19 -6.25
CA GLY A 69 -19.99 10.77 -5.89
C GLY A 69 -19.09 10.43 -4.70
N HIS A 70 -18.55 11.43 -3.97
CA HIS A 70 -17.60 11.21 -2.86
C HIS A 70 -18.22 11.27 -1.45
N TYR A 71 -19.43 11.77 -1.31
CA TYR A 71 -20.10 11.89 -0.02
C TYR A 71 -21.45 11.20 -0.06
N TYR A 72 -21.57 10.12 0.71
CA TYR A 72 -22.84 9.42 0.90
C TYR A 72 -23.43 9.80 2.25
N THR A 73 -24.65 10.34 2.25
CA THR A 73 -25.40 10.68 3.45
C THR A 73 -26.61 9.78 3.59
N ILE A 74 -26.79 9.22 4.78
CA ILE A 74 -28.02 8.55 5.18
C ILE A 74 -28.55 9.15 6.46
N VAL A 75 -29.87 9.35 6.50
CA VAL A 75 -30.61 9.71 7.71
C VAL A 75 -31.67 8.64 7.92
N VAL A 76 -31.63 7.97 9.07
CA VAL A 76 -32.67 7.04 9.51
C VAL A 76 -33.49 7.74 10.59
N LYS A 77 -34.82 7.65 10.49
CA LYS A 77 -35.80 8.34 11.34
C LYS A 77 -36.79 7.35 11.92
N ASP A 78 -37.50 7.83 12.94
CA ASP A 78 -38.58 7.13 13.64
C ASP A 78 -38.14 5.84 14.34
N ILE A 79 -36.88 5.82 14.78
CA ILE A 79 -36.32 4.75 15.59
C ILE A 79 -36.08 5.23 17.03
N LYS A 80 -36.28 4.33 17.98
CA LYS A 80 -36.02 4.55 19.42
C LYS A 80 -34.67 3.97 19.85
N ARG A 81 -34.13 3.02 19.09
CA ARG A 81 -32.86 2.36 19.42
C ARG A 81 -31.66 3.17 18.95
N LYS A 82 -30.59 3.09 19.73
CA LYS A 82 -29.30 3.71 19.37
C LYS A 82 -28.60 2.89 18.29
N LEU A 83 -27.87 3.57 17.43
CA LEU A 83 -26.92 2.93 16.52
C LEU A 83 -25.71 2.40 17.31
N GLY A 84 -25.35 1.15 17.06
CA GLY A 84 -24.12 0.52 17.54
C GLY A 84 -22.88 1.06 16.84
N ASP A 85 -21.80 0.30 16.89
CA ASP A 85 -20.53 0.67 16.25
C ASP A 85 -20.59 0.50 14.73
N VAL A 86 -19.95 1.42 14.01
CA VAL A 86 -19.86 1.41 12.56
C VAL A 86 -18.42 1.14 12.16
N ASN A 87 -18.17 -0.09 11.70
CA ASN A 87 -16.85 -0.47 11.20
C ASN A 87 -16.57 0.19 9.84
N MET A 88 -15.34 0.63 9.62
CA MET A 88 -14.95 1.25 8.35
C MET A 88 -14.15 0.27 7.51
N ILE A 89 -14.56 0.13 6.26
CA ILE A 89 -13.81 -0.60 5.23
C ILE A 89 -13.69 0.33 4.03
N ARG A 90 -12.52 0.33 3.38
CA ARG A 90 -12.31 1.00 2.09
C ARG A 90 -13.45 0.67 1.13
N PRO A 91 -13.99 1.63 0.36
CA PRO A 91 -13.48 2.99 0.16
C PRO A 91 -13.91 4.02 1.22
N ILE A 92 -14.56 3.63 2.32
CA ILE A 92 -14.91 4.58 3.39
C ILE A 92 -13.62 5.09 4.04
N LEU A 93 -13.37 6.39 3.92
CA LEU A 93 -12.25 7.10 4.55
C LEU A 93 -12.60 7.56 5.97
N SER A 94 -13.84 8.00 6.16
CA SER A 94 -14.34 8.47 7.46
C SER A 94 -15.86 8.43 7.50
N VAL A 95 -16.43 8.28 8.69
CA VAL A 95 -17.88 8.38 8.92
C VAL A 95 -18.14 9.45 9.98
N LYS A 96 -18.95 10.46 9.65
CA LYS A 96 -19.46 11.43 10.62
C LYS A 96 -20.85 11.01 11.07
N ARG A 97 -20.99 10.74 12.37
CA ARG A 97 -22.25 10.38 13.02
C ARG A 97 -22.90 11.61 13.67
N THR A 98 -24.23 11.68 13.61
CA THR A 98 -25.04 12.63 14.36
C THR A 98 -26.30 11.93 14.83
N ASP A 99 -26.48 11.80 16.15
CA ASP A 99 -27.68 11.18 16.73
C ASP A 99 -28.77 12.23 16.97
N TYR A 100 -30.03 11.81 16.80
CA TYR A 100 -31.23 12.61 17.08
C TYR A 100 -32.14 11.85 18.07
N PRO A 101 -33.11 12.52 18.71
CA PRO A 101 -34.05 11.86 19.62
C PRO A 101 -34.83 10.69 19.00
N SER A 102 -35.06 10.73 17.68
CA SER A 102 -35.80 9.71 16.93
C SER A 102 -35.07 9.32 15.64
N GLY A 103 -33.76 9.10 15.70
CA GLY A 103 -32.98 8.74 14.51
C GLY A 103 -31.49 8.98 14.61
N PHE A 104 -30.80 8.78 13.49
CA PHE A 104 -29.40 9.14 13.31
C PHE A 104 -29.10 9.55 11.88
N LYS A 105 -28.01 10.28 11.70
CA LYS A 105 -27.41 10.61 10.40
C LYS A 105 -25.98 10.08 10.35
N LEU A 106 -25.63 9.43 9.26
CA LEU A 106 -24.28 9.06 8.90
C LEU A 106 -23.88 9.78 7.61
N VAL A 107 -22.68 10.37 7.60
CA VAL A 107 -22.06 10.93 6.41
C VAL A 107 -20.75 10.20 6.17
N PHE A 108 -20.72 9.41 5.10
CA PHE A 108 -19.56 8.66 4.64
C PHE A 108 -18.76 9.49 3.66
N ASN A 109 -17.47 9.64 3.92
CA ASN A 109 -16.49 10.19 2.98
C ASN A 109 -15.82 9.02 2.23
N LEU A 110 -15.82 9.05 0.90
CA LEU A 110 -15.46 7.93 0.03
C LEU A 110 -14.19 8.25 -0.77
N ALA A 111 -13.29 7.27 -0.85
CA ALA A 111 -11.99 7.41 -1.51
C ALA A 111 -12.08 7.61 -3.03
N ASN A 112 -13.20 7.24 -3.63
CA ASN A 112 -13.45 7.26 -5.06
C ASN A 112 -14.93 7.45 -5.33
N ARG A 113 -15.26 7.93 -6.53
CA ARG A 113 -16.63 8.18 -6.98
C ARG A 113 -17.46 6.89 -7.01
N GLN A 114 -18.64 6.93 -6.42
CA GLN A 114 -19.56 5.79 -6.38
C GLN A 114 -20.85 6.07 -7.16
N LYS A 115 -21.60 5.01 -7.42
CA LYS A 115 -23.04 5.02 -7.68
C LYS A 115 -23.75 4.41 -6.47
N LEU A 116 -24.90 4.94 -6.11
CA LEU A 116 -25.70 4.51 -4.96
C LEU A 116 -26.93 3.72 -5.40
N GLU A 117 -27.18 2.59 -4.75
CA GLU A 117 -28.46 1.87 -4.76
C GLU A 117 -28.86 1.54 -3.33
N THR A 118 -30.14 1.65 -2.99
CA THR A 118 -30.64 1.37 -1.64
C THR A 118 -31.92 0.55 -1.68
N PHE A 119 -32.00 -0.46 -0.82
CA PHE A 119 -33.11 -1.41 -0.76
C PHE A 119 -33.58 -1.54 0.68
N LYS A 120 -34.82 -1.16 0.94
CA LYS A 120 -35.48 -1.35 2.24
C LYS A 120 -36.15 -2.72 2.25
N ASN A 121 -35.92 -3.50 3.30
CA ASN A 121 -36.56 -4.80 3.52
C ASN A 121 -37.05 -4.92 4.98
N GLU A 122 -37.61 -6.08 5.32
CA GLU A 122 -38.19 -6.34 6.66
C GLU A 122 -37.13 -6.35 7.79
N LEU A 123 -35.85 -6.56 7.46
CA LEU A 123 -34.75 -6.62 8.42
C LEU A 123 -34.07 -5.25 8.61
N GLY A 124 -34.24 -4.33 7.66
CA GLY A 124 -33.60 -3.03 7.69
C GLY A 124 -33.32 -2.46 6.30
N LEU A 125 -32.15 -1.82 6.17
CA LEU A 125 -31.72 -1.16 4.94
C LEU A 125 -30.45 -1.82 4.40
N HIS A 126 -30.48 -2.21 3.13
CA HIS A 126 -29.32 -2.60 2.35
C HIS A 126 -28.90 -1.45 1.43
N ILE A 127 -27.62 -1.11 1.43
CA ILE A 127 -27.05 -0.05 0.61
C ILE A 127 -25.90 -0.64 -0.20
N VAL A 128 -25.91 -0.37 -1.50
CA VAL A 128 -24.86 -0.77 -2.43
C VAL A 128 -24.18 0.49 -2.97
N LEU A 129 -22.88 0.57 -2.77
CA LEU A 129 -22.01 1.58 -3.37
C LEU A 129 -21.12 0.90 -4.41
N THR A 130 -21.36 1.22 -5.68
CA THR A 130 -20.60 0.69 -6.82
C THR A 130 -19.57 1.70 -7.27
N ALA A 131 -18.30 1.28 -7.33
CA ALA A 131 -17.21 2.15 -7.74
C ALA A 131 -17.33 2.50 -9.23
N LEU A 132 -17.37 3.80 -9.54
CA LEU A 132 -17.33 4.32 -10.91
C LEU A 132 -15.88 4.45 -11.43
N GLU A 133 -14.93 4.55 -10.51
CA GLU A 133 -13.50 4.63 -10.79
C GLU A 133 -12.74 3.74 -9.79
N PRO A 134 -11.50 3.29 -10.09
CA PRO A 134 -10.76 2.41 -9.22
C PRO A 134 -10.32 3.14 -7.93
N ASP A 135 -10.44 2.48 -6.78
CA ASP A 135 -9.72 2.90 -5.57
C ASP A 135 -8.23 2.63 -5.78
N MET A 136 -7.46 3.69 -6.04
CA MET A 136 -6.04 3.58 -6.43
C MET A 136 -5.17 2.97 -5.34
N GLU A 137 -5.51 3.13 -4.06
CA GLU A 137 -4.74 2.49 -2.99
C GLU A 137 -5.00 0.97 -2.96
N MET A 138 -6.25 0.56 -3.19
CA MET A 138 -6.58 -0.85 -3.33
C MET A 138 -5.97 -1.47 -4.58
N LEU A 139 -5.97 -0.72 -5.70
CA LEU A 139 -5.32 -1.14 -6.93
C LEU A 139 -3.81 -1.28 -6.73
N ALA A 140 -3.17 -0.30 -6.10
CA ALA A 140 -1.75 -0.36 -5.76
C ALA A 140 -1.41 -1.58 -4.90
N MET A 141 -2.23 -1.88 -3.88
CA MET A 141 -2.06 -3.05 -3.03
C MET A 141 -2.17 -4.38 -3.80
N LYS A 142 -3.18 -4.51 -4.66
CA LYS A 142 -3.35 -5.72 -5.50
C LYS A 142 -2.21 -5.87 -6.51
N THR A 143 -1.77 -4.77 -7.10
CA THR A 143 -0.79 -4.76 -8.19
C THR A 143 0.63 -4.95 -7.68
N PHE A 144 1.03 -4.25 -6.62
CA PHE A 144 2.42 -4.13 -6.16
C PHE A 144 2.71 -4.79 -4.81
N GLY A 145 1.73 -5.48 -4.22
CA GLY A 145 1.93 -6.31 -3.03
C GLY A 145 1.84 -5.56 -1.71
N ALA A 146 2.45 -6.15 -0.69
CA ALA A 146 2.45 -5.61 0.66
C ALA A 146 3.28 -4.32 0.76
N TRP A 147 3.04 -3.53 1.80
CA TRP A 147 3.93 -2.40 2.11
C TRP A 147 5.34 -2.89 2.39
N SER A 148 6.33 -2.13 1.94
CA SER A 148 7.73 -2.40 2.26
C SER A 148 8.11 -1.67 3.55
N ASP A 149 8.61 -2.43 4.52
CA ASP A 149 9.08 -1.88 5.77
C ASP A 149 10.53 -1.39 5.63
N PRO A 150 10.81 -0.14 6.01
CA PRO A 150 12.16 0.41 5.89
C PRO A 150 13.10 -0.20 6.93
N VAL A 151 14.29 -0.57 6.47
CA VAL A 151 15.40 -1.02 7.31
C VAL A 151 16.11 0.20 7.90
N HIS A 152 16.57 0.10 9.15
CA HIS A 152 17.39 1.14 9.75
C HIS A 152 18.83 1.08 9.19
N PRO A 153 19.33 2.16 8.55
CA PRO A 153 20.69 2.15 8.01
C PRO A 153 21.73 2.19 9.13
N ALA A 154 22.92 1.66 8.84
CA ALA A 154 24.11 1.80 9.67
C ALA A 154 24.34 3.25 10.10
N ARG A 155 24.71 3.44 11.37
CA ARG A 155 25.11 4.73 11.95
C ARG A 155 26.51 4.69 12.55
N LYS A 156 27.01 3.51 12.87
CA LYS A 156 28.32 3.33 13.52
C LYS A 156 29.14 2.28 12.80
N PHE A 157 30.39 2.63 12.56
CA PHE A 157 31.44 1.69 12.21
C PHE A 157 31.84 0.89 13.44
N LYS A 158 31.94 -0.44 13.31
CA LYS A 158 32.24 -1.37 14.41
C LYS A 158 33.67 -1.89 14.38
N GLY A 159 34.28 -1.97 13.21
CA GLY A 159 35.63 -2.49 13.07
C GLY A 159 35.88 -3.06 11.69
N ILE A 160 37.08 -3.61 11.53
CA ILE A 160 37.49 -4.31 10.31
C ILE A 160 38.12 -5.62 10.70
N ASP A 161 37.75 -6.66 9.98
CA ASP A 161 38.47 -7.93 9.98
C ASP A 161 39.15 -8.16 8.63
N HIS A 162 40.36 -8.69 8.68
CA HIS A 162 41.15 -9.02 7.51
C HIS A 162 41.27 -10.53 7.38
N GLN A 163 40.48 -11.11 6.48
CA GLN A 163 40.53 -12.54 6.18
C GLN A 163 41.19 -12.77 4.82
N LYS A 164 42.47 -13.17 4.85
CA LYS A 164 43.27 -13.46 3.65
C LYS A 164 43.33 -12.28 2.67
N MET A 165 42.66 -12.38 1.51
CA MET A 165 42.59 -11.35 0.47
C MET A 165 41.32 -10.46 0.59
N GLN A 166 40.48 -10.70 1.59
CA GLN A 166 39.24 -9.97 1.81
C GLN A 166 39.39 -9.00 2.98
N SER A 167 38.68 -7.88 2.92
CA SER A 167 38.55 -6.94 4.03
C SER A 167 37.07 -6.78 4.35
N ILE A 168 36.69 -7.12 5.57
CA ILE A 168 35.32 -7.06 6.06
C ILE A 168 35.18 -5.78 6.86
N ILE A 169 34.31 -4.88 6.42
CA ILE A 169 34.02 -3.62 7.12
C ILE A 169 32.69 -3.82 7.85
N SER A 170 32.71 -3.78 9.18
CA SER A 170 31.54 -4.10 10.01
C SER A 170 30.84 -2.87 10.55
N PHE A 171 29.51 -2.95 10.64
CA PHE A 171 28.61 -1.87 11.06
C PHE A 171 27.64 -2.32 12.15
N ASP A 172 26.89 -1.38 12.71
CA ASP A 172 25.83 -1.64 13.71
C ASP A 172 24.46 -1.98 13.13
N ALA A 173 24.25 -1.71 11.84
CA ALA A 173 23.04 -2.04 11.08
C ALA A 173 23.41 -2.21 9.59
N PRO A 174 22.48 -2.60 8.71
CA PRO A 174 22.80 -2.76 7.30
C PRO A 174 23.31 -1.47 6.65
N PRO A 175 24.43 -1.51 5.92
CA PRO A 175 25.06 -0.32 5.37
C PRO A 175 24.34 0.20 4.13
N LEU A 176 24.03 1.50 4.10
CA LEU A 176 23.69 2.19 2.85
C LEU A 176 24.98 2.51 2.10
N TYR A 177 25.14 1.98 0.88
CA TYR A 177 26.38 2.15 0.12
C TYR A 177 26.15 2.34 -1.38
N ALA A 178 27.18 2.80 -2.08
CA ALA A 178 27.21 2.91 -3.53
C ALA A 178 28.58 2.59 -4.09
N THR A 179 28.63 1.98 -5.27
CA THR A 179 29.88 1.85 -6.02
C THR A 179 29.76 2.58 -7.36
N GLY A 180 30.88 3.07 -7.87
CA GLY A 180 30.89 3.77 -9.15
C GLY A 180 32.28 4.10 -9.64
N GLU A 181 32.33 4.86 -10.74
CA GLU A 181 33.56 5.33 -11.35
C GLU A 181 33.47 6.85 -11.58
N ALA A 182 34.52 7.57 -11.23
CA ALA A 182 34.64 9.01 -11.43
C ALA A 182 36.10 9.39 -11.69
N GLY A 183 36.36 10.14 -12.77
CA GLY A 183 37.71 10.61 -13.11
C GLY A 183 38.73 9.49 -13.29
N GLY A 184 38.32 8.35 -13.86
CA GLY A 184 39.18 7.17 -14.07
C GLY A 184 39.54 6.41 -12.79
N ARG A 185 38.82 6.65 -11.69
CA ARG A 185 38.98 5.92 -10.42
C ARG A 185 37.67 5.30 -9.99
N HIS A 186 37.78 4.17 -9.30
CA HIS A 186 36.61 3.51 -8.72
C HIS A 186 36.40 3.96 -7.28
N TYR A 187 35.15 4.02 -6.84
CA TYR A 187 34.83 4.39 -5.47
C TYR A 187 33.80 3.46 -4.83
N LEU A 188 33.86 3.39 -3.49
CA LEU A 188 32.81 2.89 -2.62
C LEU A 188 32.42 4.02 -1.67
N ASP A 189 31.18 4.47 -1.76
CA ASP A 189 30.57 5.38 -0.80
C ASP A 189 29.82 4.60 0.27
N ILE A 190 30.01 4.97 1.53
CA ILE A 190 29.30 4.45 2.69
C ILE A 190 28.62 5.63 3.35
N PHE A 191 27.28 5.64 3.38
CA PHE A 191 26.48 6.77 3.82
C PHE A 191 26.14 6.67 5.31
N GLY A 192 26.03 7.82 5.97
CA GLY A 192 25.57 7.89 7.37
C GLY A 192 26.57 7.37 8.43
N VAL A 193 27.74 6.88 8.00
CA VAL A 193 28.79 6.35 8.89
C VAL A 193 30.07 7.16 8.73
N ASP A 194 30.63 7.59 9.86
CA ASP A 194 31.92 8.25 9.93
C ASP A 194 33.04 7.23 10.15
N ILE A 195 33.94 7.09 9.17
CA ILE A 195 35.11 6.21 9.24
C ILE A 195 36.35 7.08 9.07
N LEU A 196 37.23 7.10 10.08
CA LEU A 196 38.46 7.88 10.01
C LEU A 196 39.37 7.37 8.87
N SER A 197 40.02 8.30 8.19
CA SER A 197 40.96 8.01 7.11
C SER A 197 42.08 7.07 7.58
N GLY A 198 42.42 6.09 6.76
CA GLY A 198 43.50 5.13 7.05
C GLY A 198 43.12 3.96 7.98
N ILE A 199 41.90 3.95 8.55
CA ILE A 199 41.40 2.79 9.30
C ILE A 199 41.25 1.58 8.37
N ILE A 200 40.68 1.77 7.18
CA ILE A 200 40.48 0.67 6.22
C ILE A 200 41.76 0.41 5.42
N LYS A 201 42.47 -0.66 5.79
CA LYS A 201 43.73 -1.07 5.16
C LYS A 201 43.50 -2.19 4.13
N HIS A 202 43.03 -1.83 2.94
CA HIS A 202 42.92 -2.74 1.81
C HIS A 202 43.94 -2.37 0.72
N LYS A 203 44.69 -3.35 0.18
CA LYS A 203 45.82 -3.11 -0.76
C LYS A 203 45.45 -2.29 -2.00
N GLY A 204 44.18 -2.33 -2.43
CA GLY A 204 43.69 -1.55 -3.57
C GLY A 204 43.20 -0.14 -3.25
N ILE A 205 43.11 0.26 -1.98
CA ILE A 205 42.65 1.60 -1.57
C ILE A 205 43.79 2.60 -1.78
N LEU A 206 43.47 3.68 -2.49
CA LEU A 206 44.35 4.83 -2.71
C LEU A 206 44.11 5.93 -1.68
N ALA A 207 42.85 6.12 -1.27
CA ALA A 207 42.46 7.18 -0.35
C ALA A 207 41.12 6.86 0.32
N THR A 208 40.95 7.41 1.53
CA THR A 208 39.68 7.43 2.27
C THR A 208 39.35 8.88 2.56
N ASN A 209 38.30 9.39 1.92
CA ASN A 209 37.86 10.77 2.03
C ASN A 209 36.56 10.85 2.82
N LYS A 210 36.51 11.73 3.80
CA LYS A 210 35.28 12.12 4.47
C LYS A 210 34.60 13.22 3.66
N LEU A 211 33.35 12.97 3.27
CA LEU A 211 32.49 13.91 2.56
C LEU A 211 31.23 14.17 3.38
N ASP A 212 30.51 15.23 3.06
CA ASP A 212 29.24 15.50 3.74
C ASP A 212 28.27 14.32 3.58
N GLY A 213 27.83 13.78 4.72
CA GLY A 213 26.92 12.62 4.80
C GLY A 213 27.50 11.25 4.39
N LYS A 214 28.78 11.13 3.97
CA LYS A 214 29.36 9.85 3.55
C LYS A 214 30.88 9.73 3.68
N THR A 215 31.35 8.50 3.87
CA THR A 215 32.77 8.14 3.71
C THR A 215 32.98 7.55 2.32
N ARG A 216 33.94 8.07 1.56
CA ARG A 216 34.33 7.56 0.23
C ARG A 216 35.68 6.85 0.28
N LEU A 217 35.69 5.57 -0.10
CA LEU A 217 36.92 4.82 -0.39
C LEU A 217 37.21 4.91 -1.88
N ILE A 218 38.45 5.24 -2.24
CA ILE A 218 38.88 5.37 -3.63
C ILE A 218 39.85 4.23 -3.95
N PHE A 219 39.61 3.54 -5.07
CA PHE A 219 40.39 2.41 -5.53
C PHE A 219 41.03 2.69 -6.89
N LYS A 220 42.21 2.11 -7.12
CA LYS A 220 42.89 2.17 -8.42
C LYS A 220 42.15 1.34 -9.48
N ASN A 221 41.72 0.15 -9.10
CA ASN A 221 41.02 -0.81 -9.94
C ASN A 221 39.64 -1.09 -9.36
N LYS A 222 38.72 -1.61 -10.19
CA LYS A 222 37.39 -2.02 -9.73
C LYS A 222 37.53 -3.08 -8.63
N VAL A 223 36.87 -2.86 -7.49
CA VAL A 223 36.82 -3.79 -6.37
C VAL A 223 35.42 -4.38 -6.27
N GLN A 224 35.35 -5.70 -6.08
CA GLN A 224 34.09 -6.38 -5.80
C GLN A 224 33.67 -6.08 -4.36
N VAL A 225 32.42 -5.68 -4.17
CA VAL A 225 31.86 -5.37 -2.85
C VAL A 225 30.65 -6.28 -2.65
N CYS A 226 30.69 -7.09 -1.61
CA CYS A 226 29.56 -7.94 -1.24
C CYS A 226 28.99 -7.49 0.11
N PRO A 227 27.74 -6.97 0.16
CA PRO A 227 27.07 -6.73 1.42
C PRO A 227 26.62 -8.05 2.05
N ASP A 228 26.75 -8.15 3.37
CA ASP A 228 26.30 -9.30 4.16
C ASP A 228 25.73 -8.81 5.49
N GLU A 229 24.40 -8.71 5.59
CA GLU A 229 23.64 -8.09 6.68
C GLU A 229 24.23 -6.77 7.22
N PHE A 230 25.21 -6.85 8.13
CA PHE A 230 25.88 -5.75 8.83
C PHE A 230 27.28 -5.40 8.29
N ASP A 231 27.74 -6.08 7.23
CA ASP A 231 29.09 -6.00 6.72
C ASP A 231 29.15 -5.57 5.25
N LEU A 232 30.27 -4.95 4.86
CA LEU A 232 30.71 -4.82 3.47
C LEU A 232 32.02 -5.58 3.28
N ILE A 233 31.97 -6.66 2.50
CA ILE A 233 33.13 -7.52 2.21
C ILE A 233 33.77 -7.08 0.90
N LEU A 234 34.96 -6.48 1.00
CA LEU A 234 35.78 -6.10 -0.14
C LEU A 234 36.53 -7.32 -0.70
N GLY A 235 36.51 -7.51 -2.01
CA GLY A 235 37.16 -8.63 -2.71
C GLY A 235 36.30 -9.90 -2.83
N LYS A 236 34.99 -9.81 -2.54
CA LYS A 236 34.01 -10.89 -2.71
C LYS A 236 32.93 -10.47 -3.70
N SER A 237 32.59 -11.34 -4.65
CA SER A 237 31.50 -11.13 -5.60
C SER A 237 30.18 -11.64 -5.01
N CYS A 238 29.10 -10.87 -5.13
CA CYS A 238 27.72 -11.32 -4.95
C CYS A 238 26.74 -10.35 -5.64
N THR A 239 25.44 -10.66 -5.63
CA THR A 239 24.39 -9.87 -6.28
C THR A 239 24.27 -8.44 -5.72
N GLY A 240 24.59 -8.25 -4.43
CA GLY A 240 24.52 -6.95 -3.77
C GLY A 240 23.10 -6.42 -3.60
N TYR A 241 22.98 -5.14 -3.23
CA TYR A 241 21.72 -4.40 -3.23
C TYR A 241 21.98 -2.89 -3.38
N VAL A 242 20.97 -2.17 -3.86
CA VAL A 242 20.93 -0.69 -3.82
C VAL A 242 20.07 -0.24 -2.65
N GLY A 243 20.40 0.90 -2.03
CA GLY A 243 19.55 1.50 -1.00
C GLY A 243 18.75 2.69 -1.53
N LEU A 244 17.43 2.67 -1.33
CA LEU A 244 16.54 3.82 -1.52
C LEU A 244 16.33 4.54 -0.19
N SER A 245 16.65 5.84 -0.12
CA SER A 245 16.54 6.62 1.13
C SER A 245 16.35 8.13 0.87
N GLY A 246 16.32 8.94 1.93
CA GLY A 246 16.45 10.39 1.82
C GLY A 246 15.32 11.08 1.06
N PHE A 247 14.07 10.65 1.30
CA PHE A 247 12.90 11.24 0.68
C PHE A 247 12.76 12.73 1.03
N THR A 248 12.57 13.57 0.02
CA THR A 248 12.20 14.99 0.18
C THR A 248 11.15 15.35 -0.85
N ARG A 249 10.11 16.09 -0.43
CA ARG A 249 9.09 16.65 -1.31
C ARG A 249 9.26 18.17 -1.39
N GLU A 250 9.20 18.71 -2.58
CA GLU A 250 9.17 20.15 -2.85
C GLU A 250 7.97 20.47 -3.74
N LYS A 251 7.06 21.32 -3.25
CA LYS A 251 5.86 21.74 -3.99
C LYS A 251 5.95 23.23 -4.31
N ASN A 252 5.64 23.58 -5.55
CA ASN A 252 5.35 24.94 -5.95
C ASN A 252 4.02 24.99 -6.73
N ALA A 253 3.65 26.17 -7.25
CA ALA A 253 2.37 26.37 -7.92
C ALA A 253 2.18 25.54 -9.21
N LYS A 254 3.27 25.14 -9.88
CA LYS A 254 3.23 24.46 -11.19
C LYS A 254 3.67 22.99 -11.12
N THR A 255 4.51 22.65 -10.16
CA THR A 255 5.15 21.33 -10.09
C THR A 255 5.23 20.80 -8.66
N GLU A 256 5.19 19.47 -8.54
CA GLU A 256 5.51 18.73 -7.32
C GLU A 256 6.71 17.81 -7.59
N SER A 257 7.84 18.12 -6.96
CA SER A 257 9.09 17.39 -7.08
C SER A 257 9.31 16.49 -5.88
N PHE A 258 9.81 15.29 -6.15
CA PHE A 258 10.15 14.29 -5.17
C PHE A 258 11.58 13.84 -5.41
N LEU A 259 12.42 14.00 -4.40
CA LEU A 259 13.82 13.65 -4.39
C LEU A 259 14.02 12.42 -3.52
N PHE A 260 14.81 11.48 -4.01
CA PHE A 260 15.26 10.29 -3.30
C PHE A 260 16.77 10.15 -3.48
N MET A 261 17.46 9.63 -2.48
CA MET A 261 18.79 9.05 -2.66
C MET A 261 18.61 7.63 -3.17
N LEU A 262 19.12 7.36 -4.37
CA LEU A 262 19.14 6.06 -5.02
C LEU A 262 20.52 5.84 -5.67
N PRO A 263 21.55 5.59 -4.85
CA PRO A 263 22.91 5.44 -5.35
C PRO A 263 23.06 4.23 -6.27
N GLY A 264 24.06 4.22 -7.14
CA GLY A 264 24.31 3.09 -8.06
C GLY A 264 23.35 2.97 -9.25
N ARG A 265 22.23 3.71 -9.26
CA ARG A 265 21.28 3.83 -10.39
C ARG A 265 20.82 2.45 -10.93
N PRO A 266 20.09 1.68 -10.11
CA PRO A 266 19.67 0.34 -10.49
C PRO A 266 18.76 0.37 -11.73
N GLU A 267 18.65 -0.78 -12.39
CA GLU A 267 17.66 -0.98 -13.44
C GLU A 267 16.26 -0.69 -12.89
N MET A 268 15.49 0.11 -13.63
CA MET A 268 14.20 0.62 -13.21
C MET A 268 13.11 0.22 -14.20
N LYS A 269 12.05 -0.38 -13.67
CA LYS A 269 10.78 -0.57 -14.40
C LYS A 269 9.80 0.53 -14.06
N VAL A 270 8.90 0.81 -14.98
CA VAL A 270 7.87 1.84 -14.82
C VAL A 270 6.52 1.24 -15.14
N MET A 271 5.54 1.51 -14.30
CA MET A 271 4.14 1.23 -14.58
C MET A 271 3.33 2.51 -14.40
N GLN A 272 2.50 2.82 -15.38
CA GLN A 272 1.64 3.98 -15.35
C GLN A 272 0.20 3.56 -15.61
N ILE A 273 -0.69 3.98 -14.73
CA ILE A 273 -2.13 3.86 -14.82
C ILE A 273 -2.70 5.26 -14.53
N GLU A 274 -3.88 5.58 -15.02
CA GLU A 274 -4.54 6.85 -14.67
C GLU A 274 -4.63 6.99 -13.13
N GLY A 275 -4.18 8.13 -12.60
CA GLY A 275 -4.08 8.38 -11.16
C GLY A 275 -2.93 7.68 -10.42
N MET A 276 -2.06 6.93 -11.10
CA MET A 276 -0.96 6.19 -10.47
C MET A 276 0.29 6.02 -11.34
N THR A 277 1.45 6.35 -10.81
CA THR A 277 2.75 6.06 -11.42
C THR A 277 3.63 5.31 -10.44
N ALA A 278 4.22 4.19 -10.86
CA ALA A 278 5.08 3.36 -10.03
C ALA A 278 6.44 3.10 -10.70
N PHE A 279 7.50 3.14 -9.90
CA PHE A 279 8.88 2.86 -10.29
C PHE A 279 9.39 1.64 -9.52
N GLY A 280 9.68 0.56 -10.22
CA GLY A 280 10.18 -0.68 -9.64
C GLY A 280 11.68 -0.77 -9.75
N PHE A 281 12.35 -1.07 -8.65
CA PHE A 281 13.81 -1.23 -8.56
C PHE A 281 14.13 -2.64 -8.08
N LYS A 282 14.91 -3.37 -8.88
CA LYS A 282 15.35 -4.72 -8.52
C LYS A 282 16.46 -4.66 -7.47
N ASP A 283 16.53 -5.66 -6.60
CA ASP A 283 17.60 -5.82 -5.60
C ASP A 283 17.82 -4.54 -4.78
N THR A 284 16.72 -3.86 -4.42
CA THR A 284 16.76 -2.56 -3.74
C THR A 284 16.12 -2.66 -2.36
N ARG A 285 16.83 -2.18 -1.34
CA ARG A 285 16.35 -2.10 0.05
C ARG A 285 15.89 -0.70 0.38
N LEU A 286 14.81 -0.60 1.12
CA LEU A 286 14.31 0.67 1.63
C LEU A 286 14.99 1.02 2.96
N PHE A 287 15.56 2.21 3.07
CA PHE A 287 16.29 2.67 4.27
C PHE A 287 15.71 3.92 4.93
N SER A 288 14.60 4.44 4.41
CA SER A 288 13.85 5.53 5.02
C SER A 288 12.37 5.24 4.93
N GLN A 289 11.60 5.69 5.91
CA GLN A 289 10.15 5.70 5.75
C GLN A 289 9.79 6.42 4.45
N VAL A 290 8.95 5.78 3.63
CA VAL A 290 8.35 6.40 2.46
C VAL A 290 7.00 6.95 2.88
N PHE A 291 6.82 8.24 2.60
CA PHE A 291 5.87 9.09 3.31
C PHE A 291 4.43 8.93 2.87
N GLN A 292 3.57 8.69 3.86
CA GLN A 292 2.12 8.57 3.72
C GLN A 292 1.44 9.95 3.58
N GLN A 293 0.33 9.91 2.85
CA GLN A 293 -0.69 10.93 2.54
C GLN A 293 -0.35 12.43 2.66
N TYR A 294 -0.54 13.13 1.55
CA TYR A 294 -0.48 14.59 1.44
C TYR A 294 -1.87 15.16 1.25
N ILE A 295 -2.30 16.00 2.19
CA ILE A 295 -3.62 16.67 2.12
C ILE A 295 -3.57 17.83 1.11
N ASP A 296 -2.38 18.37 0.85
CA ASP A 296 -2.16 19.58 0.07
C ASP A 296 -1.53 19.33 -1.31
N GLY A 297 -1.52 18.10 -1.83
CA GLY A 297 -0.89 17.75 -3.11
C GLY A 297 -1.85 17.27 -4.18
N ASN A 298 -1.51 17.51 -5.45
CA ASN A 298 -2.11 16.75 -6.56
C ASN A 298 -1.63 15.30 -6.50
N VAL A 299 -0.37 15.09 -6.13
CA VAL A 299 0.10 13.79 -5.62
C VAL A 299 -0.31 13.70 -4.16
N TYR A 300 -1.36 12.92 -3.90
CA TYR A 300 -1.95 12.82 -2.57
C TYR A 300 -1.35 11.67 -1.75
N LYS A 301 -0.60 10.75 -2.36
CA LYS A 301 0.11 9.70 -1.62
C LYS A 301 1.37 9.24 -2.35
N VAL A 302 2.42 8.97 -1.59
CA VAL A 302 3.56 8.19 -2.07
C VAL A 302 3.71 6.99 -1.15
N GLU A 303 4.03 5.82 -1.69
CA GLU A 303 4.23 4.63 -0.86
C GLU A 303 5.28 3.71 -1.47
N ALA A 304 5.90 2.90 -0.63
CA ALA A 304 6.78 1.83 -1.05
C ALA A 304 6.12 0.47 -0.80
N ARG A 305 6.18 -0.39 -1.81
CA ARG A 305 5.65 -1.76 -1.75
C ARG A 305 6.68 -2.74 -2.28
N GLU A 306 6.54 -4.00 -1.90
CA GLU A 306 7.42 -5.06 -2.36
C GLU A 306 6.63 -6.20 -2.99
N LYS A 307 7.03 -6.60 -4.20
CA LYS A 307 6.47 -7.73 -4.93
C LYS A 307 7.46 -8.24 -5.96
N ASP A 308 7.54 -9.56 -6.08
CA ASP A 308 8.36 -10.27 -7.06
C ASP A 308 9.84 -9.84 -7.06
N GLY A 309 10.40 -9.58 -5.87
CA GLY A 309 11.80 -9.16 -5.69
C GLY A 309 12.10 -7.74 -6.17
N MET A 310 11.07 -6.92 -6.38
CA MET A 310 11.22 -5.50 -6.71
C MET A 310 10.62 -4.62 -5.62
N LEU A 311 11.37 -3.59 -5.25
CA LEU A 311 10.87 -2.49 -4.45
C LEU A 311 10.19 -1.49 -5.39
N TRP A 312 8.88 -1.29 -5.20
CA TRP A 312 8.06 -0.36 -5.96
C TRP A 312 7.85 0.93 -5.19
N LEU A 313 8.33 2.04 -5.75
CA LEU A 313 8.00 3.38 -5.31
C LEU A 313 6.80 3.90 -6.11
N ILE A 314 5.68 4.10 -5.43
CA ILE A 314 4.37 4.36 -6.04
C ILE A 314 3.90 5.77 -5.68
N PHE A 315 3.41 6.49 -6.68
CA PHE A 315 2.85 7.83 -6.57
C PHE A 315 1.38 7.74 -6.98
N LEU A 316 0.49 8.11 -6.06
CA LEU A 316 -0.95 8.23 -6.32
C LEU A 316 -1.32 9.70 -6.41
N TYR A 317 -2.09 10.06 -7.43
CA TYR A 317 -2.42 11.44 -7.73
C TYR A 317 -3.81 11.61 -8.33
N ASN A 318 -4.35 12.81 -8.19
CA ASN A 318 -5.62 13.22 -8.76
C ASN A 318 -5.41 13.99 -10.08
N GLY A 319 -6.33 13.77 -11.03
CA GLY A 319 -6.37 14.46 -12.31
C GLY A 319 -5.22 14.10 -13.26
N ASP A 320 -5.16 14.84 -14.37
CA ASP A 320 -4.22 14.59 -15.47
C ASP A 320 -2.83 15.19 -15.19
N LEU A 321 -2.05 14.52 -14.36
CA LEU A 321 -0.64 14.85 -14.15
C LEU A 321 0.26 14.13 -15.15
N LYS A 322 1.21 14.87 -15.71
CA LYS A 322 2.38 14.32 -16.40
C LYS A 322 3.55 14.28 -15.41
N TYR A 323 4.54 13.43 -15.67
CA TYR A 323 5.76 13.40 -14.87
C TYR A 323 7.04 13.40 -15.71
N ARG A 324 8.15 13.81 -15.10
CA ARG A 324 9.52 13.66 -15.60
C ARG A 324 10.36 13.00 -14.51
N LYS A 325 11.36 12.22 -14.93
CA LYS A 325 12.32 11.61 -14.02
C LYS A 325 13.74 11.83 -14.50
N TYR A 326 14.68 12.05 -13.59
CA TYR A 326 16.09 12.19 -13.92
C TYR A 326 16.99 11.87 -12.72
N TYR A 327 18.27 11.65 -12.99
CA TYR A 327 19.28 11.42 -11.97
C TYR A 327 20.24 12.62 -11.89
N SER A 328 20.65 12.97 -10.68
CA SER A 328 21.76 13.92 -10.44
C SER A 328 22.68 13.34 -9.37
N GLY A 329 23.85 12.85 -9.79
CA GLY A 329 24.72 12.04 -8.93
C GLY A 329 24.00 10.78 -8.40
N ASP A 330 23.95 10.67 -7.07
CA ASP A 330 23.28 9.60 -6.31
C ASP A 330 21.79 9.89 -6.04
N LYS A 331 21.26 11.00 -6.56
CA LYS A 331 19.88 11.44 -6.34
C LYS A 331 18.99 11.07 -7.54
N PHE A 332 17.79 10.58 -7.26
CA PHE A 332 16.72 10.31 -8.20
C PHE A 332 15.58 11.30 -7.98
N PHE A 333 15.14 11.94 -9.05
CA PHE A 333 14.08 12.95 -9.04
C PHE A 333 12.87 12.45 -9.82
N VAL A 334 11.67 12.68 -9.27
CA VAL A 334 10.39 12.54 -9.96
C VAL A 334 9.65 13.86 -9.83
N VAL A 335 9.28 14.47 -10.95
CA VAL A 335 8.61 15.78 -10.99
C VAL A 335 7.27 15.64 -11.69
N PHE A 336 6.19 15.89 -10.98
CA PHE A 336 4.83 15.95 -11.50
C PHE A 336 4.46 17.38 -11.87
N TYR A 337 3.71 17.55 -12.97
CA TYR A 337 3.25 18.83 -13.48
C TYR A 337 1.95 18.68 -14.26
N ARG A 338 1.17 19.77 -14.32
CA ARG A 338 -0.04 19.83 -15.17
C ARG A 338 0.35 20.08 -16.62
N GLY A 339 -0.34 19.35 -17.50
CA GLY A 339 0.03 19.17 -18.91
C GLY A 339 -0.37 20.27 -19.87
#